data_AF-A0ABD4E0Q3-F1
#
_entry.id   AF-A0ABD4E0Q3-F1
#
_cell.length_a   1.000
_cell.length_b   1.000
_cell.length_c   1.000
_cell.angle_alpha   90.00
_cell.angle_beta   90.00
_cell.angle_gamma   90.00
#
_symmetry.space_group_name_H-M   'P 1'
#
loop_
_entity.id
_entity.type
_entity.pdbx_description
1 polymer ?
#
loop_
_entity_poly.entity_id
_entity_poly.type
_entity_poly.pdbx_seq_one_letter_code
_entity_poly.pdbx_strand_id
1 'polypeptide(L)'
;MPILLTRYGIAPEKPFMARPGKPPVTRPAPKAVSSVGDPTPAIALGKSTEAHYTVRSLRGGYVYVYYEVSKSWEAYAVDQEGRLAQVPVESYMPPEARPFHQGCVQNMQKVASASLITIRDPKTAGKVWFGFSDAWWTPAVRKDNESEGVRRLHMRCVDVQRWYNDGQPAKAPPHASAVANVDAVVADYAMSDEDSRRLFFWSPFPALKQRSLQLPRATILKAESQRLLKDKGLIVVLDDPVAILQEISAYIDKRWSSFVSQNDAEDPVHPDQTWHRKSALSSSLEALRLHVEREAEASVYGEARQARRNVEWIDGGDGKRVYNTGLLVPKYRKAAQPILDEKVTQAQLEAARAERWGAYEKLFDRTQREAFEARFEKASALHDAAYTTPLAIAHAAWLRSAKLRAVLDHHFDMGDINSGAAFAGMTLSCIRGTGGLGACMNVYSDWFDESIEKSPLWRALNLNHRPLLQAVDEVSSGSGEPFGNPDDWINLFVVYSAAASKIRELGAAIGALGVKRNAVMSSDVLPALLQELGVLPTNILRKGGKSGTALRATLGMRSGHSIRVVEVAATRRDLYQTILEVILKSQAGRG
;
A
#
# COMPACT_ATOMS: atom_id res chain seq x y z
N MET A 1 -36.66 7.48 -8.80
CA MET A 1 -36.06 6.29 -9.45
C MET A 1 -34.94 5.75 -8.58
N PRO A 2 -35.04 4.50 -8.10
CA PRO A 2 -34.02 3.89 -7.26
C PRO A 2 -32.81 3.44 -8.07
N ILE A 3 -31.61 3.71 -7.56
CA ILE A 3 -30.33 3.33 -8.13
C ILE A 3 -29.51 2.61 -7.06
N LEU A 4 -29.11 1.36 -7.34
CA LEU A 4 -28.14 0.62 -6.55
C LEU A 4 -26.75 0.89 -7.10
N LEU A 5 -25.89 1.55 -6.32
CA LEU A 5 -24.50 1.73 -6.68
C LEU A 5 -23.67 0.53 -6.25
N THR A 6 -22.82 0.06 -7.15
CA THR A 6 -21.96 -1.12 -6.98
C THR A 6 -20.59 -0.83 -7.54
N ARG A 7 -19.63 -1.74 -7.34
CA ARG A 7 -18.28 -1.64 -7.90
C ARG A 7 -17.85 -2.94 -8.52
N TYR A 8 -16.81 -2.85 -9.35
CA TYR A 8 -16.06 -4.02 -9.75
C TYR A 8 -15.28 -4.59 -8.56
N GLY A 9 -15.13 -5.91 -8.56
CA GLY A 9 -14.19 -6.65 -7.71
C GLY A 9 -13.69 -7.89 -8.44
N ILE A 10 -12.84 -8.66 -7.79
CA ILE A 10 -12.33 -9.94 -8.32
C ILE A 10 -12.89 -11.10 -7.50
N ALA A 11 -13.16 -12.22 -8.15
CA ALA A 11 -13.57 -13.46 -7.51
C ALA A 11 -12.72 -14.63 -8.02
N PRO A 12 -12.32 -15.57 -7.16
CA PRO A 12 -11.73 -16.83 -7.59
C PRO A 12 -12.73 -17.64 -8.43
N GLU A 13 -12.24 -18.36 -9.43
CA GLU A 13 -13.04 -19.36 -10.16
C GLU A 13 -13.38 -20.56 -9.25
N LYS A 14 -12.50 -20.86 -8.29
CA LYS A 14 -12.67 -21.92 -7.29
C LYS A 14 -12.25 -21.45 -5.89
N PRO A 15 -12.93 -21.91 -4.83
CA PRO A 15 -12.45 -21.66 -3.46
C PRO A 15 -11.10 -22.37 -3.25
N PHE A 16 -10.23 -21.72 -2.48
CA PHE A 16 -8.94 -22.26 -2.05
C PHE A 16 -8.88 -22.18 -0.51
N MET A 17 -8.06 -23.00 0.14
CA MET A 17 -8.09 -23.23 1.61
C MET A 17 -9.43 -23.75 2.15
N ALA A 18 -10.22 -24.47 1.34
CA ALA A 18 -11.41 -25.13 1.86
C ALA A 18 -11.00 -26.18 2.90
N ARG A 19 -11.57 -26.11 4.11
CA ARG A 19 -11.35 -27.15 5.13
C ARG A 19 -11.74 -28.51 4.54
N PRO A 20 -10.90 -29.56 4.69
CA PRO A 20 -11.25 -30.91 4.27
C PRO A 20 -12.63 -31.31 4.80
N GLY A 21 -13.47 -31.87 3.93
CA GLY A 21 -14.83 -32.32 4.29
C GLY A 21 -15.91 -31.23 4.33
N LYS A 22 -15.63 -29.97 3.97
CA LYS A 22 -16.69 -28.98 3.73
C LYS A 22 -17.23 -29.10 2.30
N PRO A 23 -18.57 -28.99 2.08
CA PRO A 23 -19.16 -29.10 0.75
C PRO A 23 -18.60 -28.00 -0.18
N PRO A 24 -18.56 -28.22 -1.51
CA PRO A 24 -18.08 -27.21 -2.46
C PRO A 24 -18.96 -25.95 -2.43
N VAL A 25 -18.45 -24.84 -2.97
CA VAL A 25 -19.27 -23.64 -3.22
C VAL A 25 -20.42 -24.03 -4.16
N THR A 26 -21.66 -23.78 -3.73
CA THR A 26 -22.84 -24.22 -4.48
C THR A 26 -23.25 -23.23 -5.56
N ARG A 27 -22.90 -21.95 -5.39
CA ARG A 27 -23.11 -20.88 -6.37
C ARG A 27 -21.82 -20.06 -6.53
N PRO A 28 -21.16 -20.08 -7.71
CA PRO A 28 -20.01 -19.23 -7.96
C PRO A 28 -20.42 -17.75 -8.03
N ALA A 29 -19.45 -16.84 -7.83
CA ALA A 29 -19.69 -15.42 -8.05
C ALA A 29 -20.02 -15.14 -9.53
N PRO A 30 -21.05 -14.36 -9.84
CA PRO A 30 -21.37 -13.99 -11.22
C PRO A 30 -20.20 -13.31 -11.93
N LYS A 31 -20.01 -13.60 -13.21
CA LYS A 31 -18.99 -12.92 -14.03
C LYS A 31 -19.54 -11.57 -14.51
N ALA A 32 -18.76 -10.51 -14.36
CA ALA A 32 -19.18 -9.17 -14.76
C ALA A 32 -19.37 -9.09 -16.29
N VAL A 33 -18.47 -9.70 -17.06
CA VAL A 33 -18.55 -9.81 -18.54
C VAL A 33 -19.90 -10.30 -19.06
N SER A 34 -20.55 -11.24 -18.35
CA SER A 34 -21.83 -11.81 -18.80
C SER A 34 -23.06 -10.96 -18.47
N SER A 35 -22.90 -9.87 -17.71
CA SER A 35 -24.01 -9.05 -17.24
C SER A 35 -23.85 -7.57 -17.58
N VAL A 36 -22.81 -6.94 -17.03
CA VAL A 36 -22.58 -5.49 -17.09
C VAL A 36 -21.37 -5.12 -17.96
N GLY A 37 -20.63 -6.13 -18.44
CA GLY A 37 -19.33 -5.97 -19.09
C GLY A 37 -18.19 -5.91 -18.08
N ASP A 38 -16.98 -6.19 -18.57
CA ASP A 38 -15.76 -6.08 -17.75
C ASP A 38 -15.42 -4.62 -17.41
N PRO A 39 -14.61 -4.39 -16.34
CA PRO A 39 -14.08 -3.06 -16.07
C PRO A 39 -13.27 -2.56 -17.27
N THR A 40 -13.21 -1.23 -17.40
CA THR A 40 -12.41 -0.58 -18.45
C THR A 40 -11.18 0.08 -17.81
N PRO A 41 -9.95 -0.28 -18.20
CA PRO A 41 -9.58 -1.27 -19.21
C PRO A 41 -9.80 -2.71 -18.74
N ALA A 42 -10.06 -3.62 -19.69
CA ALA A 42 -10.18 -5.04 -19.42
C ALA A 42 -8.79 -5.67 -19.24
N ILE A 43 -8.29 -5.67 -18.01
CA ILE A 43 -6.98 -6.24 -17.64
C ILE A 43 -7.17 -7.70 -17.22
N ALA A 44 -6.47 -8.65 -17.83
CA ALA A 44 -6.58 -10.06 -17.45
C ALA A 44 -6.09 -10.31 -16.01
N LEU A 45 -6.85 -11.07 -15.23
CA LEU A 45 -6.54 -11.43 -13.83
C LEU A 45 -5.71 -12.73 -13.76
N GLY A 46 -4.57 -12.72 -14.44
CA GLY A 46 -3.71 -13.89 -14.59
C GLY A 46 -4.21 -14.88 -15.64
N LYS A 47 -3.99 -16.19 -15.41
CA LYS A 47 -4.48 -17.23 -16.31
C LYS A 47 -6.02 -17.31 -16.22
N SER A 48 -6.71 -17.55 -17.34
CA SER A 48 -8.18 -17.46 -17.47
C SER A 48 -8.99 -18.41 -16.58
N THR A 49 -8.34 -19.27 -15.80
CA THR A 49 -8.96 -20.23 -14.88
C THR A 49 -8.75 -19.90 -13.40
N GLU A 50 -8.07 -18.80 -13.07
CA GLU A 50 -7.77 -18.47 -11.67
C GLU A 50 -8.82 -17.56 -11.03
N ALA A 51 -9.07 -16.40 -11.65
CA ALA A 51 -10.00 -15.40 -11.14
C ALA A 51 -10.67 -14.64 -12.29
N HIS A 52 -11.84 -14.07 -12.00
CA HIS A 52 -12.63 -13.25 -12.92
C HIS A 52 -13.13 -11.98 -12.24
N TYR A 53 -13.47 -10.97 -13.05
CA TYR A 53 -14.16 -9.80 -12.53
C TYR A 53 -15.60 -10.13 -12.17
N THR A 54 -16.05 -9.63 -11.03
CA THR A 54 -17.42 -9.73 -10.54
C THR A 54 -17.92 -8.34 -10.11
N VAL A 55 -19.22 -8.22 -9.85
CA VAL A 55 -19.82 -7.00 -9.29
C VAL A 55 -20.08 -7.21 -7.82
N ARG A 56 -19.65 -6.25 -7.00
CA ARG A 56 -19.81 -6.27 -5.54
C ARG A 56 -20.53 -5.02 -5.06
N SER A 57 -21.12 -5.10 -3.88
CA SER A 57 -21.65 -3.93 -3.19
C SER A 57 -20.56 -2.88 -2.99
N LEU A 58 -20.96 -1.61 -3.00
CA LEU A 58 -20.05 -0.50 -2.81
C LEU A 58 -19.40 -0.58 -1.42
N ARG A 59 -18.11 -0.27 -1.34
CA ARG A 59 -17.36 -0.24 -0.08
C ARG A 59 -17.45 1.14 0.58
N GLY A 60 -16.99 1.23 1.82
CA GLY A 60 -16.95 2.50 2.55
C GLY A 60 -16.14 3.58 1.83
N GLY A 61 -16.65 4.81 1.84
CA GLY A 61 -16.10 5.96 1.12
C GLY A 61 -17.15 7.05 0.90
N TYR A 62 -17.03 7.80 -0.19
CA TYR A 62 -17.96 8.87 -0.57
C TYR A 62 -18.46 8.68 -1.99
N VAL A 63 -19.73 8.99 -2.22
CA VAL A 63 -20.33 9.07 -3.55
C VAL A 63 -20.71 10.52 -3.83
N TYR A 64 -20.34 10.97 -5.02
CA TYR A 64 -20.73 12.27 -5.57
C TYR A 64 -21.64 12.06 -6.77
N VAL A 65 -22.77 12.77 -6.76
CA VAL A 65 -23.77 12.73 -7.83
C VAL A 65 -23.85 14.12 -8.45
N TYR A 66 -23.60 14.22 -9.75
CA TYR A 66 -23.73 15.48 -10.50
C TYR A 66 -24.89 15.40 -11.49
N TYR A 67 -25.80 16.35 -11.40
CA TYR A 67 -26.94 16.49 -12.30
C TYR A 67 -26.60 17.50 -13.40
N GLU A 68 -26.49 17.04 -14.66
CA GLU A 68 -26.03 17.87 -15.77
C GLU A 68 -27.03 18.97 -16.14
N VAL A 69 -28.33 18.68 -16.00
CA VAL A 69 -29.41 19.63 -16.33
C VAL A 69 -29.48 20.78 -15.33
N SER A 70 -29.49 20.47 -14.03
CA SER A 70 -29.58 21.48 -12.96
C SER A 70 -28.23 22.05 -12.53
N LYS A 71 -27.12 21.48 -13.02
CA LYS A 71 -25.74 21.82 -12.62
C LYS A 71 -25.54 21.79 -11.11
N SER A 72 -26.05 20.75 -10.46
CA SER A 72 -26.05 20.63 -9.00
C SER A 72 -25.39 19.33 -8.53
N TRP A 73 -24.88 19.36 -7.29
CA TRP A 73 -24.22 18.23 -6.64
C TRP A 73 -25.07 17.66 -5.50
N GLU A 74 -25.00 16.34 -5.32
CA GLU A 74 -25.32 15.66 -4.07
C GLU A 74 -24.12 14.83 -3.62
N ALA A 75 -23.98 14.64 -2.31
CA ALA A 75 -22.95 13.81 -1.72
C ALA A 75 -23.55 12.80 -0.74
N TYR A 76 -22.97 11.61 -0.71
CA TYR A 76 -23.35 10.54 0.20
C TYR A 76 -22.11 9.95 0.87
N ALA A 77 -22.16 9.77 2.17
CA ALA A 77 -21.22 8.91 2.88
C ALA A 77 -21.68 7.46 2.76
N VAL A 78 -20.74 6.55 2.44
CA VAL A 78 -20.98 5.12 2.31
C VAL A 78 -20.33 4.41 3.49
N ASP A 79 -21.10 3.58 4.20
CA ASP A 79 -20.54 2.73 5.25
C ASP A 79 -19.94 1.42 4.71
N GLN A 80 -19.39 0.58 5.59
CA GLN A 80 -18.72 -0.66 5.20
C GLN A 80 -19.68 -1.70 4.59
N GLU A 81 -20.99 -1.48 4.74
CA GLU A 81 -22.05 -2.32 4.22
C GLU A 81 -22.66 -1.78 2.92
N GLY A 82 -22.14 -0.67 2.39
CA GLY A 82 -22.65 -0.04 1.18
C GLY A 82 -23.93 0.77 1.39
N ARG A 83 -24.29 1.07 2.65
CA ARG A 83 -25.45 1.93 2.96
C ARG A 83 -25.04 3.39 2.82
N LEU A 84 -25.96 4.17 2.27
CA LEU A 84 -25.78 5.55 1.89
C LEU A 84 -26.47 6.47 2.90
N ALA A 85 -25.71 7.44 3.41
CA ALA A 85 -26.24 8.57 4.15
C ALA A 85 -26.01 9.85 3.34
N GLN A 86 -27.08 10.54 2.94
CA GLN A 86 -26.93 11.84 2.28
C GLN A 86 -26.30 12.83 3.26
N VAL A 87 -25.32 13.58 2.76
CA VAL A 87 -24.60 14.56 3.57
C VAL A 87 -24.47 15.90 2.83
N PRO A 88 -24.38 17.03 3.55
CA PRO A 88 -24.19 18.34 2.93
C PRO A 88 -22.87 18.40 2.16
N VAL A 89 -22.92 18.75 0.88
CA VAL A 89 -21.75 18.79 -0.01
C VAL A 89 -20.94 20.08 0.17
N GLU A 90 -21.55 21.13 0.70
CA GLU A 90 -20.98 22.48 0.87
C GLU A 90 -19.82 22.49 1.88
N SER A 91 -19.75 21.48 2.74
CA SER A 91 -18.71 21.37 3.77
C SER A 91 -17.32 21.21 3.15
N TYR A 92 -16.37 21.97 3.67
CA TYR A 92 -14.94 21.83 3.35
C TYR A 92 -14.38 20.48 3.83
N MET A 93 -14.82 20.04 5.01
CA MET A 93 -14.48 18.75 5.60
C MET A 93 -15.59 17.73 5.37
N PRO A 94 -15.29 16.41 5.37
CA PRO A 94 -16.32 15.40 5.41
C PRO A 94 -17.25 15.66 6.61
N PRO A 95 -18.54 15.87 6.36
CA PRO A 95 -19.52 16.06 7.42
C PRO A 95 -19.64 14.78 8.25
N GLU A 96 -20.14 14.92 9.47
CA GLU A 96 -20.44 13.77 10.31
C GLU A 96 -21.55 12.93 9.69
N ALA A 97 -21.15 11.81 9.09
CA ALA A 97 -22.09 10.75 8.73
C ALA A 97 -22.63 10.16 10.03
N ARG A 98 -23.92 10.40 10.32
CA ARG A 98 -24.57 9.70 11.44
C ARG A 98 -24.57 8.20 11.11
N PRO A 99 -24.08 7.34 12.03
CA PRO A 99 -24.16 5.91 11.82
C PRO A 99 -25.59 5.49 11.50
N PHE A 100 -25.75 4.50 10.63
CA PHE A 100 -27.07 3.94 10.38
C PHE A 100 -27.67 3.46 11.70
N HIS A 101 -28.83 4.01 12.07
CA HIS A 101 -29.38 3.85 13.40
C HIS A 101 -29.59 2.37 13.73
N GLN A 102 -29.08 1.89 14.87
CA GLN A 102 -29.10 0.47 15.23
C GLN A 102 -30.52 -0.13 15.25
N GLY A 103 -31.52 0.64 15.70
CA GLY A 103 -32.93 0.23 15.63
C GLY A 103 -33.48 0.10 14.20
N CYS A 104 -32.86 0.74 13.22
CA CYS A 104 -33.22 0.60 11.80
C CYS A 104 -32.55 -0.61 11.13
N VAL A 105 -31.40 -1.07 11.64
CA VAL A 105 -30.70 -2.26 11.13
C VAL A 105 -31.61 -3.50 11.15
N GLN A 106 -32.42 -3.65 12.20
CA GLN A 106 -33.36 -4.77 12.33
C GLN A 106 -34.51 -4.75 11.30
N ASN A 107 -34.74 -3.61 10.65
CA ASN A 107 -35.74 -3.49 9.60
C ASN A 107 -35.07 -3.53 8.21
N MET A 108 -35.06 -4.72 7.61
CA MET A 108 -34.42 -4.96 6.32
C MET A 108 -34.98 -4.11 5.17
N GLN A 109 -36.23 -3.63 5.27
CA GLN A 109 -36.77 -2.70 4.29
C GLN A 109 -36.08 -1.33 4.40
N LYS A 110 -35.87 -0.82 5.62
CA LYS A 110 -35.09 0.43 5.84
C LYS A 110 -33.65 0.28 5.37
N VAL A 111 -33.04 -0.88 5.60
CA VAL A 111 -31.71 -1.21 5.08
C VAL A 111 -31.70 -1.19 3.54
N ALA A 112 -32.72 -1.78 2.90
CA ALA A 112 -32.88 -1.72 1.45
C ALA A 112 -33.05 -0.29 0.92
N SER A 113 -33.86 0.54 1.57
CA SER A 113 -33.99 1.95 1.21
C SER A 113 -32.66 2.68 1.33
N ALA A 114 -31.88 2.41 2.39
CA ALA A 114 -30.56 3.01 2.61
C ALA A 114 -29.48 2.48 1.65
N SER A 115 -29.73 1.38 0.93
CA SER A 115 -28.81 0.85 -0.09
C SER A 115 -29.05 1.49 -1.47
N LEU A 116 -30.04 2.36 -1.60
CA LEU A 116 -30.48 2.93 -2.88
C LEU A 116 -30.38 4.46 -2.86
N ILE A 117 -29.81 5.04 -3.92
CA ILE A 117 -30.00 6.46 -4.24
C ILE A 117 -31.36 6.60 -4.93
N THR A 118 -32.13 7.63 -4.60
CA THR A 118 -33.41 7.90 -5.28
C THR A 118 -33.35 9.21 -6.05
N ILE A 119 -33.30 9.12 -7.38
CA ILE A 119 -33.47 10.29 -8.26
C ILE A 119 -34.93 10.75 -8.19
N ARG A 120 -35.18 11.95 -7.67
CA ARG A 120 -36.54 12.43 -7.36
C ARG A 120 -37.39 12.64 -8.61
N ASP A 121 -36.85 13.33 -9.61
CA ASP A 121 -37.53 13.57 -10.89
C ASP A 121 -36.76 12.95 -12.07
N PRO A 122 -36.94 11.64 -12.32
CA PRO A 122 -36.22 10.96 -13.39
C PRO A 122 -36.67 11.39 -14.79
N LYS A 123 -37.83 12.04 -14.95
CA LYS A 123 -38.34 12.49 -16.25
C LYS A 123 -37.54 13.66 -16.82
N THR A 124 -36.99 14.50 -15.96
CA THR A 124 -36.28 15.73 -16.34
C THR A 124 -34.79 15.70 -15.97
N ALA A 125 -34.33 14.67 -15.25
CA ALA A 125 -32.96 14.56 -14.76
C ALA A 125 -31.88 14.53 -15.87
N GLY A 126 -32.23 14.12 -17.10
CA GLY A 126 -31.28 13.98 -18.20
C GLY A 126 -30.12 13.04 -17.84
N LYS A 127 -28.88 13.49 -18.09
CA LYS A 127 -27.65 12.78 -17.69
C LYS A 127 -27.28 13.07 -16.25
N VAL A 128 -27.00 12.01 -15.50
CA VAL A 128 -26.53 12.06 -14.12
C VAL A 128 -25.22 11.29 -14.01
N TRP A 129 -24.24 11.90 -13.35
CA TRP A 129 -22.90 11.35 -13.19
C TRP A 129 -22.68 10.87 -11.77
N PHE A 130 -22.13 9.67 -11.60
CA PHE A 130 -21.85 9.05 -10.32
C PHE A 130 -20.34 8.82 -10.19
N GLY A 131 -19.72 9.39 -9.16
CA GLY A 131 -18.31 9.21 -8.82
C GLY A 131 -18.18 8.62 -7.43
N PHE A 132 -17.30 7.62 -7.27
CA PHE A 132 -16.90 7.11 -5.96
C PHE A 132 -15.51 7.63 -5.62
N SER A 133 -15.26 7.95 -4.35
CA SER A 133 -13.97 8.44 -3.87
C SER A 133 -13.69 7.94 -2.44
N ASP A 134 -12.43 7.58 -2.19
CA ASP A 134 -11.91 7.32 -0.84
C ASP A 134 -11.79 8.60 0.01
N ALA A 135 -11.61 9.74 -0.66
CA ALA A 135 -11.38 11.02 -0.02
C ALA A 135 -12.58 11.97 -0.22
N TRP A 136 -12.75 12.87 0.74
CA TRP A 136 -13.70 13.96 0.59
C TRP A 136 -13.18 14.98 -0.44
N TRP A 137 -13.94 15.21 -1.51
CA TRP A 137 -13.62 16.22 -2.53
C TRP A 137 -13.75 17.62 -1.94
N THR A 138 -12.66 18.39 -1.99
CA THR A 138 -12.66 19.81 -1.63
C THR A 138 -13.53 20.63 -2.61
N PRO A 139 -13.91 21.87 -2.30
CA PRO A 139 -14.59 22.74 -3.26
C PRO A 139 -13.84 22.89 -4.59
N ALA A 140 -12.50 22.92 -4.55
CA ALA A 140 -11.67 23.00 -5.75
C ALA A 140 -11.77 21.73 -6.60
N VAL A 141 -11.69 20.55 -5.97
CA VAL A 141 -11.87 19.26 -6.65
C VAL A 141 -13.25 19.14 -7.28
N ARG A 142 -14.31 19.53 -6.55
CA ARG A 142 -15.67 19.52 -7.09
C ARG A 142 -15.83 20.45 -8.29
N LYS A 143 -15.21 21.64 -8.22
CA LYS A 143 -15.21 22.60 -9.33
C LYS A 143 -14.47 22.06 -10.55
N ASP A 144 -13.32 21.41 -10.38
CA ASP A 144 -12.62 20.74 -11.50
C ASP A 144 -13.50 19.68 -12.16
N ASN A 145 -14.21 18.92 -11.33
CA ASN A 145 -15.19 17.91 -11.75
C ASN A 145 -16.49 18.49 -12.36
N GLU A 146 -16.66 19.82 -12.45
CA GLU A 146 -17.71 20.42 -13.28
C GLU A 146 -17.37 20.42 -14.77
N SER A 147 -16.12 20.15 -15.14
CA SER A 147 -15.74 19.83 -16.51
C SER A 147 -16.21 18.45 -16.93
N GLU A 148 -16.97 18.35 -18.02
CA GLU A 148 -17.40 17.05 -18.57
C GLU A 148 -16.21 16.17 -18.98
N GLY A 149 -15.14 16.79 -19.50
CA GLY A 149 -13.91 16.10 -19.86
C GLY A 149 -13.29 15.37 -18.67
N VAL A 150 -13.24 16.04 -17.52
CA VAL A 150 -12.72 15.46 -16.26
C VAL A 150 -13.65 14.35 -15.77
N ARG A 151 -14.97 14.59 -15.70
CA ARG A 151 -15.93 13.57 -15.25
C ARG A 151 -15.85 12.29 -16.08
N ARG A 152 -15.67 12.39 -17.40
CA ARG A 152 -15.56 11.21 -18.28
C ARG A 152 -14.39 10.29 -17.94
N LEU A 153 -13.35 10.80 -17.30
CA LEU A 153 -12.18 10.00 -16.94
C LEU A 153 -12.50 8.99 -15.83
N HIS A 154 -13.31 9.36 -14.84
CA HIS A 154 -13.49 8.54 -13.62
C HIS A 154 -14.92 8.47 -13.05
N MET A 155 -15.88 9.25 -13.55
CA MET A 155 -17.29 9.15 -13.16
C MET A 155 -18.09 8.32 -14.18
N ARG A 156 -19.13 7.65 -13.71
CA ARG A 156 -20.07 6.91 -14.56
C ARG A 156 -21.26 7.81 -14.92
N CYS A 157 -21.44 8.07 -16.22
CA CYS A 157 -22.63 8.75 -16.74
C CYS A 157 -23.78 7.77 -16.96
N VAL A 158 -24.97 8.12 -16.49
CA VAL A 158 -26.22 7.44 -16.81
C VAL A 158 -27.20 8.46 -17.35
N ASP A 159 -27.76 8.20 -18.52
CA ASP A 159 -28.90 8.96 -19.03
C ASP A 159 -30.17 8.45 -18.33
N VAL A 160 -30.51 9.10 -17.22
CA VAL A 160 -31.62 8.72 -16.34
C VAL A 160 -32.95 8.93 -17.05
N GLN A 161 -33.09 10.03 -17.78
CA GLN A 161 -34.31 10.32 -18.54
C GLN A 161 -34.53 9.25 -19.62
N ARG A 162 -33.49 8.87 -20.35
CA ARG A 162 -33.58 7.81 -21.37
C ARG A 162 -33.86 6.44 -20.75
N TRP A 163 -33.30 6.11 -19.59
CA TRP A 163 -33.67 4.85 -18.91
C TRP A 163 -35.11 4.88 -18.40
N TYR A 164 -35.56 6.03 -17.92
CA TYR A 164 -36.94 6.22 -17.47
C TYR A 164 -37.96 6.10 -18.62
N ASN A 165 -37.68 6.63 -19.81
CA ASN A 165 -38.43 6.46 -21.07
C ASN A 165 -39.96 6.29 -20.85
N ASP A 166 -40.57 7.35 -20.30
CA ASP A 166 -42.01 7.47 -20.04
C ASP A 166 -42.68 6.26 -19.38
N GLY A 167 -41.96 5.60 -18.46
CA GLY A 167 -42.49 4.45 -17.72
C GLY A 167 -42.15 3.10 -18.33
N GLN A 168 -41.52 3.02 -19.52
CA GLN A 168 -41.02 1.75 -20.10
C GLN A 168 -39.49 1.67 -20.12
N PRO A 169 -38.85 0.72 -19.39
CA PRO A 169 -37.39 0.75 -19.23
C PRO A 169 -36.71 0.55 -20.58
N ALA A 170 -35.77 1.43 -20.92
CA ALA A 170 -34.96 1.27 -22.13
C ALA A 170 -33.93 0.14 -21.96
N LYS A 171 -33.10 -0.11 -22.97
CA LYS A 171 -31.93 -0.98 -22.81
C LYS A 171 -30.99 -0.38 -21.76
N ALA A 172 -30.51 -1.21 -20.83
CA ALA A 172 -29.58 -0.77 -19.80
C ALA A 172 -28.30 -0.20 -20.43
N PRO A 173 -27.76 0.92 -19.92
CA PRO A 173 -26.49 1.45 -20.40
C PRO A 173 -25.33 0.48 -20.07
N PRO A 174 -24.15 0.64 -20.71
CA PRO A 174 -22.95 -0.10 -20.34
C PRO A 174 -22.65 0.02 -18.84
N HIS A 175 -22.12 -1.04 -18.23
CA HIS A 175 -21.82 -1.09 -16.78
C HIS A 175 -23.05 -0.91 -15.89
N ALA A 176 -24.23 -1.30 -16.38
CA ALA A 176 -25.48 -1.22 -15.64
C ALA A 176 -26.43 -2.39 -15.95
N SER A 177 -27.36 -2.66 -15.04
CA SER A 177 -28.40 -3.69 -15.20
C SER A 177 -29.65 -3.28 -14.42
N ALA A 178 -30.82 -3.85 -14.74
CA ALA A 178 -32.01 -3.66 -13.91
C ALA A 178 -31.82 -4.26 -12.50
N VAL A 179 -32.36 -3.61 -11.47
CA VAL A 179 -32.36 -4.12 -10.07
C VAL A 179 -33.11 -5.45 -9.96
N ALA A 180 -34.04 -5.73 -10.87
CA ALA A 180 -34.69 -7.04 -10.98
C ALA A 180 -33.69 -8.22 -11.11
N ASN A 181 -32.49 -7.97 -11.63
CA ASN A 181 -31.44 -8.96 -11.85
C ASN A 181 -30.35 -8.93 -10.75
N VAL A 182 -30.56 -8.26 -9.61
CA VAL A 182 -29.49 -8.05 -8.60
C VAL A 182 -28.86 -9.35 -8.08
N ASP A 183 -29.64 -10.42 -7.95
CA ASP A 183 -29.22 -11.78 -7.56
C ASP A 183 -28.58 -12.59 -8.69
N ALA A 184 -28.51 -12.05 -9.91
CA ALA A 184 -27.74 -12.61 -11.01
C ALA A 184 -26.49 -11.78 -11.32
N VAL A 185 -26.45 -10.52 -10.91
CA VAL A 185 -25.38 -9.57 -11.27
C VAL A 185 -24.41 -9.35 -10.12
N VAL A 186 -24.91 -9.10 -8.91
CA VAL A 186 -24.10 -8.65 -7.78
C VAL A 186 -23.82 -9.84 -6.87
N ALA A 187 -22.54 -10.22 -6.72
CA ALA A 187 -22.11 -11.41 -6.00
C ALA A 187 -22.66 -11.47 -4.57
N ASP A 188 -22.71 -10.31 -3.89
CA ASP A 188 -23.17 -10.20 -2.51
C ASP A 188 -24.68 -10.45 -2.33
N TYR A 189 -25.46 -10.39 -3.42
CA TYR A 189 -26.89 -10.73 -3.47
C TYR A 189 -27.17 -12.08 -4.14
N ALA A 190 -26.29 -12.53 -5.03
CA ALA A 190 -26.42 -13.79 -5.78
C ALA A 190 -26.05 -15.02 -4.94
N MET A 191 -25.06 -14.87 -4.08
CA MET A 191 -24.46 -15.97 -3.32
C MET A 191 -25.13 -16.15 -1.96
N SER A 192 -25.08 -17.39 -1.44
CA SER A 192 -25.43 -17.66 -0.05
C SER A 192 -24.37 -17.07 0.89
N ASP A 193 -24.73 -16.85 2.15
CA ASP A 193 -23.82 -16.33 3.18
C ASP A 193 -22.59 -17.23 3.35
N GLU A 194 -22.81 -18.53 3.27
CA GLU A 194 -21.76 -19.53 3.40
C GLU A 194 -20.84 -19.54 2.18
N ASP A 195 -21.39 -19.52 0.96
CA ASP A 195 -20.60 -19.46 -0.26
C ASP A 195 -19.78 -18.17 -0.36
N SER A 196 -20.39 -17.02 -0.04
CA SER A 196 -19.71 -15.72 -0.05
C SER A 196 -18.56 -15.68 0.95
N ARG A 197 -18.78 -16.15 2.20
CA ARG A 197 -17.70 -16.25 3.20
C ARG A 197 -16.57 -17.17 2.77
N ARG A 198 -16.87 -18.25 2.04
CA ARG A 198 -15.86 -19.20 1.55
C ARG A 198 -15.10 -18.69 0.34
N LEU A 199 -15.76 -17.92 -0.53
CA LEU A 199 -15.15 -17.44 -1.77
C LEU A 199 -14.38 -16.13 -1.58
N PHE A 200 -14.85 -15.24 -0.69
CA PHE A 200 -14.26 -13.90 -0.46
C PHE A 200 -13.56 -13.75 0.90
N PHE A 201 -13.18 -14.84 1.57
CA PHE A 201 -12.48 -14.77 2.87
C PHE A 201 -11.16 -13.98 2.83
N TRP A 202 -10.55 -13.89 1.66
CA TRP A 202 -9.28 -13.20 1.40
C TRP A 202 -9.47 -11.69 1.14
N SER A 203 -10.69 -11.26 0.80
CA SER A 203 -10.97 -9.89 0.38
C SER A 203 -10.71 -8.91 1.53
N PRO A 204 -10.01 -7.78 1.29
CA PRO A 204 -9.79 -6.74 2.30
C PRO A 204 -11.10 -6.02 2.64
N PHE A 205 -12.07 -6.06 1.74
CA PHE A 205 -13.42 -5.57 1.96
C PHE A 205 -14.27 -6.72 2.49
N PRO A 206 -14.86 -6.59 3.70
CA PRO A 206 -15.53 -7.70 4.35
C PRO A 206 -16.60 -8.31 3.45
N ALA A 207 -16.61 -9.64 3.33
CA ALA A 207 -17.78 -10.36 2.83
C ALA A 207 -18.94 -10.02 3.77
N LEU A 208 -20.03 -9.49 3.20
CA LEU A 208 -21.01 -8.61 3.85
C LEU A 208 -21.88 -9.24 4.95
N LYS A 209 -21.49 -10.43 5.43
CA LYS A 209 -22.19 -11.17 6.48
C LYS A 209 -21.22 -11.87 7.44
N GLN A 210 -20.10 -11.27 7.84
CA GLN A 210 -19.51 -11.64 9.14
C GLN A 210 -20.42 -11.09 10.25
N ARG A 211 -20.83 -11.98 11.18
CA ARG A 211 -21.73 -11.89 12.39
C ARG A 211 -22.54 -10.62 12.75
N SER A 212 -22.24 -9.42 12.25
CA SER A 212 -22.91 -8.13 12.49
C SER A 212 -23.27 -7.32 11.23
N LEU A 213 -22.77 -7.66 10.04
CA LEU A 213 -23.07 -6.94 8.79
C LEU A 213 -24.39 -7.47 8.17
N GLN A 214 -25.31 -6.56 7.81
CA GLN A 214 -26.67 -6.88 7.36
C GLN A 214 -27.00 -6.19 6.03
N LEU A 215 -26.63 -6.80 4.91
CA LEU A 215 -27.24 -6.44 3.63
C LEU A 215 -28.66 -7.01 3.53
N PRO A 216 -29.59 -6.28 2.87
CA PRO A 216 -30.92 -6.79 2.63
C PRO A 216 -30.84 -7.97 1.67
N ARG A 217 -31.69 -8.99 1.86
CA ARG A 217 -31.81 -10.06 0.86
C ARG A 217 -32.24 -9.47 -0.48
N ALA A 218 -31.83 -10.08 -1.59
CA ALA A 218 -32.19 -9.65 -2.93
C ALA A 218 -33.69 -9.42 -3.10
N THR A 219 -34.53 -10.30 -2.52
CA THR A 219 -35.99 -10.18 -2.55
C THR A 219 -36.50 -8.88 -1.91
N ILE A 220 -35.91 -8.47 -0.79
CA ILE A 220 -36.28 -7.26 -0.06
C ILE A 220 -35.82 -6.02 -0.83
N LEU A 221 -34.60 -6.03 -1.37
CA LEU A 221 -34.09 -4.94 -2.19
C LEU A 221 -34.94 -4.74 -3.46
N LYS A 222 -35.29 -5.84 -4.15
CA LYS A 222 -36.18 -5.81 -5.32
C LYS A 222 -37.56 -5.23 -4.94
N ALA A 223 -38.16 -5.71 -3.86
CA ALA A 223 -39.46 -5.22 -3.39
C ALA A 223 -39.43 -3.71 -3.06
N GLU A 224 -38.39 -3.26 -2.37
CA GLU A 224 -38.22 -1.84 -2.03
C GLU A 224 -37.98 -0.98 -3.28
N SER A 225 -37.18 -1.46 -4.23
CA SER A 225 -37.00 -0.80 -5.52
C SER A 225 -38.33 -0.67 -6.28
N GLN A 226 -39.14 -1.73 -6.30
CA GLN A 226 -40.45 -1.73 -6.96
C GLN A 226 -41.43 -0.77 -6.27
N ARG A 227 -41.38 -0.68 -4.93
CA ARG A 227 -42.16 0.28 -4.14
C ARG A 227 -41.79 1.73 -4.44
N LEU A 228 -40.50 2.03 -4.61
CA LEU A 228 -40.01 3.38 -4.90
C LEU A 228 -40.34 3.82 -6.33
N LEU A 229 -40.13 2.95 -7.32
CA LEU A 229 -40.57 3.19 -8.70
C LEU A 229 -40.62 1.86 -9.47
N LYS A 230 -41.85 1.43 -9.80
CA LYS A 230 -42.12 0.14 -10.44
C LYS A 230 -41.31 -0.05 -11.72
N ASP A 231 -40.60 -1.18 -11.83
CA ASP A 231 -39.82 -1.64 -12.99
C ASP A 231 -38.72 -0.67 -13.50
N LYS A 232 -38.27 0.27 -12.66
CA LYS A 232 -37.27 1.30 -13.03
C LYS A 232 -35.97 1.27 -12.25
N GLY A 233 -35.82 0.36 -11.29
CA GLY A 233 -34.59 0.25 -10.52
C GLY A 233 -33.39 -0.08 -11.40
N LEU A 234 -32.31 0.67 -11.24
CA LEU A 234 -31.07 0.47 -11.99
C LEU A 234 -29.90 0.14 -11.05
N ILE A 235 -29.12 -0.86 -11.39
CA ILE A 235 -27.81 -1.16 -10.81
C ILE A 235 -26.78 -0.43 -11.67
N VAL A 236 -25.91 0.35 -11.06
CA VAL A 236 -24.83 1.07 -11.74
C VAL A 236 -23.50 0.65 -11.14
N VAL A 237 -22.57 0.21 -11.99
CA VAL A 237 -21.23 -0.22 -11.57
C VAL A 237 -20.25 0.94 -11.76
N LEU A 238 -19.71 1.42 -10.65
CA LEU A 238 -18.73 2.50 -10.60
C LEU A 238 -17.32 1.96 -10.81
N ASP A 239 -16.46 2.82 -11.40
CA ASP A 239 -15.04 2.56 -11.48
C ASP A 239 -14.41 2.71 -10.08
N ASP A 240 -13.70 1.69 -9.61
CA ASP A 240 -12.97 1.69 -8.33
C ASP A 240 -11.63 0.96 -8.51
N PRO A 241 -10.68 1.54 -9.25
CA PRO A 241 -9.38 0.92 -9.49
C PRO A 241 -8.60 0.67 -8.19
N VAL A 242 -8.82 1.51 -7.18
CA VAL A 242 -8.20 1.41 -5.85
C VAL A 242 -8.64 0.14 -5.12
N ALA A 243 -9.92 -0.24 -5.19
CA ALA A 243 -10.38 -1.51 -4.65
C ALA A 243 -9.84 -2.71 -5.41
N ILE A 244 -9.76 -2.63 -6.74
CA ILE A 244 -9.23 -3.73 -7.56
C ILE A 244 -7.76 -4.01 -7.20
N LEU A 245 -6.94 -2.97 -7.06
CA LEU A 245 -5.53 -3.10 -6.63
C LEU A 245 -5.42 -3.78 -5.26
N GLN A 246 -6.18 -3.29 -4.27
CA GLN A 246 -6.21 -3.88 -2.93
C GLN A 246 -6.68 -5.34 -2.94
N GLU A 247 -7.71 -5.67 -3.72
CA GLU A 247 -8.18 -7.04 -3.85
C GLU A 247 -7.15 -7.95 -4.53
N ILE A 248 -6.49 -7.51 -5.62
CA ILE A 248 -5.44 -8.31 -6.27
C ILE A 248 -4.28 -8.58 -5.31
N SER A 249 -3.79 -7.55 -4.62
CA SER A 249 -2.70 -7.71 -3.63
C SER A 249 -3.09 -8.67 -2.49
N ALA A 250 -4.26 -8.48 -1.89
CA ALA A 250 -4.76 -9.36 -0.83
C ALA A 250 -4.97 -10.81 -1.32
N TYR A 251 -5.37 -10.97 -2.58
CA TYR A 251 -5.52 -12.28 -3.19
C TYR A 251 -4.18 -12.98 -3.37
N ILE A 252 -3.14 -12.28 -3.85
CA ILE A 252 -1.77 -12.81 -3.95
C ILE A 252 -1.27 -13.27 -2.57
N ASP A 253 -1.37 -12.43 -1.54
CA ASP A 253 -0.95 -12.78 -0.17
C ASP A 253 -1.65 -14.06 0.33
N LYS A 254 -2.97 -14.14 0.13
CA LYS A 254 -3.75 -15.28 0.62
C LYS A 254 -3.48 -16.55 -0.17
N ARG A 255 -3.20 -16.46 -1.47
CA ARG A 255 -2.75 -17.59 -2.28
C ARG A 255 -1.39 -18.12 -1.80
N TRP A 256 -0.45 -17.22 -1.50
CA TRP A 256 0.84 -17.59 -0.92
C TRP A 256 0.68 -18.25 0.45
N SER A 257 -0.11 -17.63 1.34
CA SER A 257 -0.44 -18.17 2.66
C SER A 257 -1.07 -19.57 2.57
N SER A 258 -1.95 -19.80 1.58
CA SER A 258 -2.53 -21.10 1.30
C SER A 258 -1.50 -22.13 0.87
N PHE A 259 -0.51 -21.74 0.06
CA PHE A 259 0.55 -22.63 -0.40
C PHE A 259 1.45 -23.03 0.76
N VAL A 260 1.95 -22.06 1.54
CA VAL A 260 2.88 -22.36 2.64
C VAL A 260 2.21 -23.13 3.79
N SER A 261 0.88 -23.10 3.87
CA SER A 261 0.10 -23.89 4.84
C SER A 261 -0.07 -25.35 4.43
N GLN A 262 0.29 -25.74 3.20
CA GLN A 262 0.25 -27.13 2.76
C GLN A 262 1.42 -27.92 3.34
N ASN A 263 1.22 -29.23 3.48
CA ASN A 263 2.26 -30.16 3.88
C ASN A 263 3.25 -30.39 2.74
N ASP A 264 4.53 -30.45 3.07
CA ASP A 264 5.58 -30.97 2.18
C ASP A 264 5.49 -32.49 2.18
N ALA A 265 4.46 -33.02 1.53
CA ALA A 265 4.12 -34.44 1.52
C ALA A 265 5.17 -35.32 0.83
N GLU A 266 6.08 -34.71 0.06
CA GLU A 266 7.21 -35.39 -0.59
C GLU A 266 8.42 -35.55 0.34
N ASP A 267 8.39 -34.99 1.55
CA ASP A 267 9.45 -35.19 2.54
C ASP A 267 9.40 -36.62 3.12
N PRO A 268 10.50 -37.40 3.02
CA PRO A 268 10.52 -38.77 3.51
C PRO A 268 10.50 -38.88 5.04
N VAL A 269 10.84 -37.81 5.77
CA VAL A 269 10.99 -37.81 7.24
C VAL A 269 9.84 -37.07 7.91
N HIS A 270 9.41 -35.94 7.34
CA HIS A 270 8.40 -35.06 7.93
C HIS A 270 7.30 -34.66 6.92
N PRO A 271 6.54 -35.64 6.37
CA PRO A 271 5.53 -35.39 5.33
C PRO A 271 4.27 -34.68 5.86
N ASP A 272 4.09 -34.63 7.18
CA ASP A 272 2.97 -33.99 7.86
C ASP A 272 3.24 -32.52 8.21
N GLN A 273 4.48 -32.05 8.04
CA GLN A 273 4.88 -30.70 8.38
C GLN A 273 4.70 -29.74 7.20
N THR A 274 4.24 -28.53 7.52
CA THR A 274 3.95 -27.52 6.50
C THR A 274 5.20 -26.86 5.94
N TRP A 275 5.11 -26.40 4.70
CA TRP A 275 6.15 -25.58 4.07
C TRP A 275 6.51 -24.36 4.93
N HIS A 276 5.52 -23.71 5.54
CA HIS A 276 5.71 -22.57 6.43
C HIS A 276 6.61 -22.93 7.61
N ARG A 277 6.34 -24.04 8.30
CA ARG A 277 7.14 -24.46 9.45
C ARG A 277 8.59 -24.71 9.04
N LYS A 278 8.80 -25.48 7.96
CA LYS A 278 10.14 -25.86 7.50
C LYS A 278 10.94 -24.65 6.99
N SER A 279 10.32 -23.78 6.19
CA SER A 279 10.96 -22.55 5.69
C SER A 279 11.29 -21.57 6.81
N ALA A 280 10.42 -21.43 7.81
CA ALA A 280 10.68 -20.61 9.00
C ALA A 280 11.86 -21.15 9.82
N LEU A 281 11.96 -22.47 10.00
CA LEU A 281 13.10 -23.10 10.67
C LEU A 281 14.39 -22.90 9.87
N SER A 282 14.37 -23.11 8.55
CA SER A 282 15.55 -22.91 7.69
C SER A 282 16.03 -21.45 7.76
N SER A 283 15.12 -20.50 7.64
CA SER A 283 15.42 -19.06 7.70
C SER A 283 15.94 -18.64 9.08
N SER A 284 15.36 -19.19 10.16
CA SER A 284 15.81 -18.92 11.54
C SER A 284 17.22 -19.44 11.78
N LEU A 285 17.55 -20.61 11.22
CA LEU A 285 18.88 -21.19 11.30
C LEU A 285 19.92 -20.32 10.55
N GLU A 286 19.57 -19.78 9.38
CA GLU A 286 20.45 -18.83 8.68
C GLU A 286 20.60 -17.51 9.42
N ALA A 287 19.53 -16.98 10.01
CA ALA A 287 19.63 -15.79 10.85
C ALA A 287 20.55 -16.01 12.05
N LEU A 288 20.45 -17.18 12.71
CA LEU A 288 21.34 -17.57 13.80
C LEU A 288 22.79 -17.71 13.32
N ARG A 289 23.01 -18.38 12.18
CA ARG A 289 24.33 -18.50 11.56
C ARG A 289 24.96 -17.14 11.31
N LEU A 290 24.25 -16.24 10.63
CA LEU A 290 24.72 -14.88 10.34
C LEU A 290 25.02 -14.10 11.63
N HIS A 291 24.23 -14.30 12.70
CA HIS A 291 24.49 -13.67 13.99
C HIS A 291 25.77 -14.19 14.64
N VAL A 292 25.94 -15.52 14.71
CA VAL A 292 27.12 -16.18 15.26
C VAL A 292 28.39 -15.82 14.47
N GLU A 293 28.30 -15.81 13.15
CA GLU A 293 29.39 -15.41 12.26
C GLU A 293 29.78 -13.94 12.48
N ARG A 294 28.80 -13.02 12.60
CA ARG A 294 29.07 -11.61 12.93
C ARG A 294 29.70 -11.42 14.30
N GLU A 295 29.31 -12.21 15.30
CA GLU A 295 29.92 -12.19 16.63
C GLU A 295 31.38 -12.68 16.59
N ALA A 296 31.65 -13.72 15.79
CA ALA A 296 33.00 -14.22 15.55
C ALA A 296 33.87 -13.14 14.91
N GLU A 297 33.40 -12.48 13.85
CA GLU A 297 34.11 -11.35 13.22
C GLU A 297 34.36 -10.22 14.23
N ALA A 298 33.35 -9.85 15.02
CA ALA A 298 33.47 -8.81 16.03
C ALA A 298 34.53 -9.15 17.09
N SER A 299 34.70 -10.44 17.41
CA SER A 299 35.73 -10.95 18.30
C SER A 299 37.12 -10.82 17.69
N VAL A 300 37.31 -11.20 16.41
CA VAL A 300 38.58 -10.99 15.68
C VAL A 300 38.98 -9.51 15.65
N TYR A 301 38.03 -8.63 15.32
CA TYR A 301 38.27 -7.18 15.42
C TYR A 301 38.51 -6.71 16.87
N GLY A 302 37.92 -7.37 17.86
CA GLY A 302 38.15 -7.12 19.28
C GLY A 302 39.57 -7.44 19.71
N GLU A 303 40.08 -8.60 19.30
CA GLU A 303 41.43 -9.08 19.56
C GLU A 303 42.48 -8.20 18.88
N ALA A 304 42.28 -7.84 17.60
CA ALA A 304 43.15 -6.90 16.90
C ALA A 304 43.26 -5.55 17.64
N ARG A 305 42.12 -5.01 18.10
CA ARG A 305 42.09 -3.78 18.91
C ARG A 305 42.80 -3.95 20.25
N GLN A 306 42.64 -5.10 20.91
CA GLN A 306 43.30 -5.37 22.18
C GLN A 306 44.82 -5.51 21.99
N ALA A 307 45.27 -6.18 20.93
CA ALA A 307 46.68 -6.29 20.57
C ALA A 307 47.30 -4.92 20.33
N ARG A 308 46.64 -4.04 19.57
CA ARG A 308 47.05 -2.64 19.43
C ARG A 308 47.12 -1.93 20.78
N ARG A 309 46.06 -2.01 21.60
CA ARG A 309 46.06 -1.36 22.92
C ARG A 309 47.18 -1.85 23.82
N ASN A 310 47.56 -3.13 23.75
CA ASN A 310 48.66 -3.69 24.52
C ASN A 310 50.03 -3.19 24.03
N VAL A 311 50.15 -2.84 22.75
CA VAL A 311 51.35 -2.19 22.20
C VAL A 311 51.39 -0.70 22.55
N GLU A 312 50.26 0.00 22.47
CA GLU A 312 50.15 1.43 22.79
C GLU A 312 50.25 1.72 24.29
N TRP A 313 49.79 0.79 25.12
CA TRP A 313 49.69 0.96 26.56
C TRP A 313 50.30 -0.23 27.29
N ILE A 314 51.43 0.01 27.93
CA ILE A 314 52.19 -0.98 28.70
C ILE A 314 51.93 -0.80 30.20
N ASP A 315 52.28 -1.81 31.00
CA ASP A 315 52.17 -1.73 32.46
C ASP A 315 53.22 -0.76 33.02
N GLY A 316 52.75 0.24 33.78
CA GLY A 316 53.59 1.23 34.46
C GLY A 316 54.10 0.78 35.84
N GLY A 317 53.71 -0.42 36.30
CA GLY A 317 54.21 -1.05 37.53
C GLY A 317 53.40 -0.71 38.80
N ASP A 318 52.52 0.29 38.77
CA ASP A 318 51.59 0.68 39.85
C ASP A 318 50.15 0.18 39.59
N GLY A 319 49.99 -0.77 38.67
CA GLY A 319 48.69 -1.24 38.17
C GLY A 319 48.01 -0.26 37.20
N LYS A 320 48.65 0.88 36.87
CA LYS A 320 48.16 1.78 35.82
C LYS A 320 48.87 1.50 34.50
N ARG A 321 48.11 1.63 33.42
CA ARG A 321 48.65 1.57 32.07
C ARG A 321 49.25 2.92 31.69
N VAL A 322 50.49 2.92 31.18
CA VAL A 322 51.19 4.11 30.66
C VAL A 322 51.40 3.99 29.16
N TYR A 323 51.40 5.13 28.46
CA TYR A 323 51.62 5.13 27.01
C TYR A 323 53.04 4.65 26.69
N ASN A 324 53.16 3.75 25.73
CA ASN A 324 54.43 3.15 25.32
C ASN A 324 55.29 4.18 24.56
N THR A 325 56.20 4.83 25.27
CA THR A 325 57.13 5.81 24.70
C THR A 325 58.11 5.21 23.68
N GLY A 326 58.25 3.88 23.63
CA GLY A 326 58.99 3.18 22.57
C GLY A 326 58.43 3.43 21.17
N LEU A 327 57.14 3.78 21.05
CA LEU A 327 56.50 4.15 19.78
C LEU A 327 57.01 5.48 19.19
N LEU A 328 57.77 6.27 19.96
CA LEU A 328 58.48 7.46 19.48
C LEU A 328 59.77 7.10 18.73
N VAL A 329 60.29 5.88 18.89
CA VAL A 329 61.50 5.41 18.21
C VAL A 329 61.12 4.85 16.83
N PRO A 330 61.65 5.39 15.72
CA PRO A 330 61.24 4.99 14.36
C PRO A 330 61.38 3.49 14.07
N LYS A 331 62.46 2.86 14.56
CA LYS A 331 62.71 1.42 14.37
C LYS A 331 61.68 0.55 15.10
N TYR A 332 61.35 0.90 16.35
CA TYR A 332 60.35 0.18 17.14
C TYR A 332 58.95 0.36 16.56
N ARG A 333 58.61 1.59 16.18
CA ARG A 333 57.33 1.90 15.52
C ARG A 333 57.14 1.11 14.24
N LYS A 334 58.18 1.04 13.38
CA LYS A 334 58.13 0.24 12.14
C LYS A 334 57.91 -1.24 12.41
N ALA A 335 58.52 -1.79 13.47
CA ALA A 335 58.33 -3.19 13.87
C ALA A 335 56.94 -3.45 14.47
N ALA A 336 56.37 -2.48 15.20
CA ALA A 336 55.03 -2.56 15.78
C ALA A 336 53.90 -2.26 14.77
N GLN A 337 54.23 -1.63 13.62
CA GLN A 337 53.27 -1.14 12.63
C GLN A 337 52.24 -2.19 12.16
N PRO A 338 52.59 -3.46 11.91
CA PRO A 338 51.60 -4.47 11.54
C PRO A 338 50.48 -4.68 12.56
N ILE A 339 50.78 -4.53 13.86
CA ILE A 339 49.78 -4.63 14.95
C ILE A 339 48.99 -3.32 15.07
N LEU A 340 49.66 -2.17 14.90
CA LEU A 340 49.04 -0.84 14.94
C LEU A 340 48.08 -0.58 13.77
N ASP A 341 48.31 -1.23 12.63
CA ASP A 341 47.46 -1.13 11.44
C ASP A 341 46.08 -1.79 11.64
N GLU A 342 45.89 -2.62 12.67
CA GLU A 342 44.66 -3.39 12.92
C GLU A 342 44.16 -4.16 11.68
N LYS A 343 45.08 -4.62 10.82
CA LYS A 343 44.73 -5.33 9.58
C LYS A 343 44.15 -6.69 9.91
N VAL A 344 42.85 -6.82 9.69
CA VAL A 344 42.13 -8.10 9.70
C VAL A 344 41.94 -8.55 8.26
N THR A 345 42.37 -9.76 7.96
CA THR A 345 42.27 -10.34 6.62
C THR A 345 40.96 -11.10 6.45
N GLN A 346 40.48 -11.19 5.20
CA GLN A 346 39.28 -11.97 4.87
C GLN A 346 39.41 -13.43 5.29
N ALA A 347 40.60 -14.04 5.14
CA ALA A 347 40.86 -15.41 5.56
C ALA A 347 40.74 -15.60 7.09
N GLN A 348 41.16 -14.62 7.90
CA GLN A 348 40.96 -14.67 9.36
C GLN A 348 39.48 -14.60 9.74
N LEU A 349 38.70 -13.76 9.05
CA LEU A 349 37.26 -13.68 9.25
C LEU A 349 36.58 -15.00 8.87
N GLU A 350 36.92 -15.58 7.72
CA GLU A 350 36.37 -16.86 7.27
C GLU A 350 36.72 -18.02 8.22
N ALA A 351 37.97 -18.08 8.69
CA ALA A 351 38.39 -19.08 9.67
C ALA A 351 37.62 -18.94 10.99
N ALA A 352 37.48 -17.72 11.52
CA ALA A 352 36.75 -17.46 12.75
C ALA A 352 35.25 -17.79 12.62
N ARG A 353 34.64 -17.47 11.48
CA ARG A 353 33.25 -17.87 11.16
C ARG A 353 33.10 -19.39 11.16
N ALA A 354 33.96 -20.09 10.43
CA ALA A 354 33.92 -21.55 10.30
C ALA A 354 34.15 -22.25 11.65
N GLU A 355 35.13 -21.79 12.44
CA GLU A 355 35.40 -22.32 13.78
C GLU A 355 34.20 -22.14 14.71
N ARG A 356 33.65 -20.91 14.78
CA ARG A 356 32.53 -20.60 15.67
C ARG A 356 31.26 -21.36 15.26
N TRP A 357 30.97 -21.45 13.97
CA TRP A 357 29.78 -22.13 13.47
C TRP A 357 29.89 -23.67 13.50
N GLY A 358 31.11 -24.23 13.38
CA GLY A 358 31.32 -25.66 13.23
C GLY A 358 30.80 -26.53 14.39
N ALA A 359 30.64 -25.97 15.60
CA ALA A 359 29.97 -26.65 16.70
C ALA A 359 28.46 -26.80 16.47
N TYR A 360 27.82 -25.78 15.90
CA TYR A 360 26.38 -25.74 15.62
C TYR A 360 26.02 -26.54 14.36
N GLU A 361 26.91 -26.61 13.37
CA GLU A 361 26.70 -27.39 12.14
C GLU A 361 26.45 -28.88 12.42
N LYS A 362 26.96 -29.40 13.55
CA LYS A 362 26.76 -30.79 13.98
C LYS A 362 25.38 -31.07 14.60
N LEU A 363 24.60 -30.04 14.90
CA LEU A 363 23.31 -30.15 15.61
C LEU A 363 22.12 -30.36 14.66
N PHE A 364 22.32 -30.29 13.35
CA PHE A 364 21.26 -30.48 12.35
C PHE A 364 21.77 -31.23 11.12
N ASP A 365 20.86 -31.86 10.39
CA ASP A 365 21.18 -32.55 9.13
C ASP A 365 21.21 -31.55 7.96
N ARG A 366 22.42 -31.26 7.48
CA ARG A 366 22.65 -30.36 6.35
C ARG A 366 22.07 -30.91 5.04
N THR A 367 22.21 -32.21 4.79
CA THR A 367 21.71 -32.84 3.55
C THR A 367 20.18 -32.77 3.52
N GLN A 368 19.54 -33.04 4.65
CA GLN A 368 18.09 -32.94 4.76
C GLN A 368 17.60 -31.50 4.52
N ARG A 369 18.31 -30.52 5.07
CA ARG A 369 18.00 -29.10 4.88
C ARG A 369 18.16 -28.65 3.44
N GLU A 370 19.29 -28.96 2.79
CA GLU A 370 19.54 -28.64 1.38
C GLU A 370 18.49 -29.30 0.47
N ALA A 371 18.12 -30.56 0.76
CA ALA A 371 17.06 -31.26 0.03
C ALA A 371 15.69 -30.60 0.22
N PHE A 372 15.37 -30.13 1.43
CA PHE A 372 14.16 -29.34 1.70
C PHE A 372 14.18 -28.02 0.90
N GLU A 373 15.28 -27.27 0.94
CA GLU A 373 15.40 -25.98 0.25
C GLU A 373 15.18 -26.14 -1.25
N ALA A 374 15.77 -27.17 -1.88
CA ALA A 374 15.57 -27.47 -3.30
C ALA A 374 14.11 -27.84 -3.63
N ARG A 375 13.44 -28.64 -2.77
CA ARG A 375 12.02 -28.97 -2.95
C ARG A 375 11.14 -27.72 -2.80
N PHE A 376 11.40 -26.91 -1.78
CA PHE A 376 10.65 -25.69 -1.52
C PHE A 376 10.81 -24.68 -2.64
N GLU A 377 12.04 -24.46 -3.13
CA GLU A 377 12.33 -23.60 -4.27
C GLU A 377 11.57 -24.04 -5.53
N LYS A 378 11.58 -25.34 -5.84
CA LYS A 378 10.83 -25.88 -6.97
C LYS A 378 9.31 -25.67 -6.80
N ALA A 379 8.78 -25.96 -5.62
CA ALA A 379 7.36 -25.85 -5.33
C ALA A 379 6.87 -24.39 -5.33
N SER A 380 7.65 -23.47 -4.76
CA SER A 380 7.35 -22.04 -4.76
C SER A 380 7.45 -21.43 -6.16
N ALA A 381 8.45 -21.82 -6.96
CA ALA A 381 8.56 -21.38 -8.35
C ALA A 381 7.34 -21.81 -9.20
N LEU A 382 6.84 -23.04 -8.99
CA LEU A 382 5.60 -23.50 -9.63
C LEU A 382 4.37 -22.68 -9.17
N HIS A 383 4.28 -22.38 -7.87
CA HIS A 383 3.23 -21.51 -7.35
C HIS A 383 3.29 -20.12 -7.98
N ASP A 384 4.47 -19.52 -8.05
CA ASP A 384 4.66 -18.18 -8.57
C ASP A 384 4.37 -18.09 -10.06
N ALA A 385 4.78 -19.10 -10.85
CA ALA A 385 4.47 -19.18 -12.28
C ALA A 385 2.97 -19.40 -12.55
N ALA A 386 2.26 -20.04 -11.62
CA ALA A 386 0.83 -20.30 -11.74
C ALA A 386 -0.03 -19.11 -11.29
N TYR A 387 0.34 -18.45 -10.19
CA TYR A 387 -0.54 -17.52 -9.47
C TYR A 387 0.11 -16.14 -9.23
N THR A 388 1.22 -16.08 -8.51
CA THR A 388 1.83 -14.81 -8.07
C THR A 388 2.21 -13.92 -9.25
N THR A 389 2.95 -14.45 -10.23
CA THR A 389 3.50 -13.67 -11.34
C THR A 389 2.40 -13.11 -12.24
N PRO A 390 1.42 -13.90 -12.72
CA PRO A 390 0.35 -13.37 -13.56
C PRO A 390 -0.53 -12.33 -12.84
N LEU A 391 -0.79 -12.50 -11.54
CA LEU A 391 -1.55 -11.52 -10.75
C LEU A 391 -0.74 -10.26 -10.45
N ALA A 392 0.57 -10.37 -10.22
CA ALA A 392 1.47 -9.22 -10.08
C ALA A 392 1.53 -8.38 -11.36
N ILE A 393 1.51 -9.03 -12.54
CA ILE A 393 1.40 -8.34 -13.84
C ILE A 393 0.06 -7.61 -13.94
N ALA A 394 -1.05 -8.24 -13.54
CA ALA A 394 -2.36 -7.60 -13.52
C ALA A 394 -2.40 -6.38 -12.60
N HIS A 395 -1.83 -6.51 -11.39
CA HIS A 395 -1.68 -5.40 -10.44
C HIS A 395 -0.87 -4.25 -11.03
N ALA A 396 0.30 -4.54 -11.61
CA ALA A 396 1.15 -3.56 -12.28
C ALA A 396 0.43 -2.86 -13.45
N ALA A 397 -0.37 -3.58 -14.23
CA ALA A 397 -1.19 -3.00 -15.29
C ALA A 397 -2.27 -2.04 -14.75
N TRP A 398 -2.90 -2.38 -13.61
CA TRP A 398 -3.84 -1.48 -12.94
C TRP A 398 -3.16 -0.24 -12.36
N LEU A 399 -1.95 -0.37 -11.82
CA LEU A 399 -1.14 0.77 -11.37
C LEU A 399 -0.84 1.75 -12.51
N ARG A 400 -0.68 1.25 -13.74
CA ARG A 400 -0.47 2.07 -14.95
C ARG A 400 -1.77 2.53 -15.63
N SER A 401 -2.93 2.13 -15.13
CA SER A 401 -4.20 2.41 -15.79
C SER A 401 -4.53 3.90 -15.77
N ALA A 402 -5.08 4.39 -16.88
CA ALA A 402 -5.59 5.77 -16.96
C ALA A 402 -6.69 6.04 -15.92
N LYS A 403 -7.43 5.00 -15.51
CA LYS A 403 -8.45 5.09 -14.45
C LYS A 403 -7.84 5.39 -13.09
N LEU A 404 -6.78 4.69 -12.69
CA LEU A 404 -6.09 5.02 -11.45
C LEU A 404 -5.48 6.42 -11.53
N ARG A 405 -4.88 6.77 -12.67
CA ARG A 405 -4.29 8.10 -12.85
C ARG A 405 -5.32 9.21 -12.72
N ALA A 406 -6.51 9.03 -13.29
CA ALA A 406 -7.62 9.97 -13.15
C ALA A 406 -8.09 10.13 -11.69
N VAL A 407 -8.13 9.04 -10.91
CA VAL A 407 -8.41 9.11 -9.46
C VAL A 407 -7.34 9.93 -8.74
N LEU A 408 -6.06 9.65 -8.99
CA LEU A 408 -4.94 10.35 -8.37
C LEU A 408 -4.93 11.85 -8.73
N ASP A 409 -5.30 12.20 -9.96
CA ASP A 409 -5.22 13.57 -10.47
C ASP A 409 -6.45 14.41 -10.12
N HIS A 410 -7.65 13.82 -10.04
CA HIS A 410 -8.91 14.56 -9.95
C HIS A 410 -9.73 14.30 -8.68
N HIS A 411 -9.25 13.51 -7.72
CA HIS A 411 -9.92 13.34 -6.42
C HIS A 411 -9.25 14.12 -5.29
N PHE A 412 -8.07 14.67 -5.55
CA PHE A 412 -7.21 15.28 -4.52
C PHE A 412 -6.77 16.67 -4.91
N ASP A 413 -6.72 17.55 -3.90
CA ASP A 413 -6.37 18.95 -4.04
C ASP A 413 -4.91 19.17 -3.63
N MET A 414 -4.05 19.55 -4.58
CA MET A 414 -2.63 19.79 -4.29
C MET A 414 -2.39 21.09 -3.50
N GLY A 415 -3.39 21.98 -3.40
CA GLY A 415 -3.34 23.17 -2.56
C GLY A 415 -3.73 22.89 -1.10
N ASP A 416 -4.23 21.69 -0.80
CA ASP A 416 -4.78 21.33 0.49
C ASP A 416 -4.01 20.15 1.11
N ILE A 417 -3.27 20.43 2.18
CA ILE A 417 -2.45 19.42 2.87
C ILE A 417 -3.28 18.27 3.47
N ASN A 418 -4.55 18.50 3.82
CA ASN A 418 -5.41 17.46 4.38
C ASN A 418 -5.90 16.51 3.28
N SER A 419 -6.24 17.06 2.11
CA SER A 419 -6.47 16.26 0.90
C SER A 419 -5.21 15.47 0.53
N GLY A 420 -4.05 16.13 0.63
CA GLY A 420 -2.77 15.53 0.35
C GLY A 420 -2.33 14.40 1.29
N ALA A 421 -2.67 14.49 2.58
CA ALA A 421 -2.48 13.39 3.53
C ALA A 421 -3.36 12.17 3.17
N ALA A 422 -4.61 12.40 2.76
CA ALA A 422 -5.49 11.33 2.26
C ALA A 422 -4.95 10.68 0.98
N PHE A 423 -4.38 11.48 0.07
CA PHE A 423 -3.70 10.99 -1.14
C PHE A 423 -2.57 10.01 -0.80
N ALA A 424 -1.73 10.36 0.17
CA ALA A 424 -0.60 9.53 0.57
C ALA A 424 -1.05 8.18 1.15
N GLY A 425 -2.11 8.19 1.97
CA GLY A 425 -2.73 6.97 2.51
C GLY A 425 -3.36 6.08 1.43
N MET A 426 -4.03 6.68 0.44
CA MET A 426 -4.62 5.95 -0.68
C MET A 426 -3.54 5.38 -1.62
N THR A 427 -2.49 6.14 -1.89
CA THR A 427 -1.36 5.63 -2.69
C THR A 427 -0.69 4.44 -1.98
N LEU A 428 -0.51 4.53 -0.65
CA LEU A 428 -0.04 3.39 0.15
C LEU A 428 -0.97 2.18 0.03
N SER A 429 -2.29 2.36 0.10
CA SER A 429 -3.22 1.23 -0.01
C SER A 429 -3.19 0.57 -1.39
N CYS A 430 -2.88 1.32 -2.45
CA CYS A 430 -2.70 0.80 -3.80
C CYS A 430 -1.43 -0.06 -3.98
N ILE A 431 -0.38 0.19 -3.19
CA ILE A 431 0.91 -0.53 -3.33
C ILE A 431 1.18 -1.53 -2.22
N ARG A 432 0.38 -1.52 -1.15
CA ARG A 432 0.58 -2.36 0.03
C ARG A 432 0.63 -3.85 -0.32
N GLY A 433 1.59 -4.58 0.27
CA GLY A 433 1.75 -6.02 0.10
C GLY A 433 2.31 -6.44 -1.25
N THR A 434 2.83 -5.48 -2.05
CA THR A 434 3.41 -5.77 -3.37
C THR A 434 4.88 -5.39 -3.48
N GLY A 435 5.48 -4.87 -2.40
CA GLY A 435 6.92 -4.75 -2.24
C GLY A 435 7.59 -6.11 -2.40
N GLY A 436 8.48 -6.24 -3.39
CA GLY A 436 9.14 -7.50 -3.74
C GLY A 436 8.55 -8.22 -4.96
N LEU A 437 7.37 -7.80 -5.46
CA LEU A 437 6.83 -8.33 -6.72
C LEU A 437 7.46 -7.58 -7.90
N GLY A 438 8.33 -8.26 -8.66
CA GLY A 438 9.16 -7.62 -9.71
C GLY A 438 8.38 -6.74 -10.70
N ALA A 439 7.20 -7.19 -11.15
CA ALA A 439 6.34 -6.40 -12.05
C ALA A 439 5.88 -5.07 -11.43
N CYS A 440 5.49 -5.06 -10.15
CA CYS A 440 5.10 -3.86 -9.42
C CYS A 440 6.31 -2.95 -9.11
N MET A 441 7.44 -3.56 -8.72
CA MET A 441 8.69 -2.83 -8.46
C MET A 441 9.18 -2.04 -9.67
N ASN A 442 8.97 -2.56 -10.89
CA ASN A 442 9.24 -1.82 -12.11
C ASN A 442 8.35 -0.57 -12.26
N VAL A 443 7.07 -0.65 -11.86
CA VAL A 443 6.18 0.53 -11.85
C VAL A 443 6.70 1.58 -10.86
N TYR A 444 7.14 1.16 -9.67
CA TYR A 444 7.66 2.08 -8.66
C TYR A 444 8.95 2.75 -9.11
N SER A 445 9.83 2.00 -9.80
CA SER A 445 11.02 2.57 -10.43
C SER A 445 10.64 3.63 -11.47
N ASP A 446 9.71 3.32 -12.37
CA ASP A 446 9.26 4.29 -13.38
C ASP A 446 8.63 5.55 -12.75
N TRP A 447 7.85 5.40 -11.68
CA TRP A 447 7.31 6.52 -10.93
C TRP A 447 8.41 7.37 -10.28
N PHE A 448 9.54 6.79 -9.88
CA PHE A 448 10.67 7.57 -9.38
C PHE A 448 11.42 8.35 -10.47
N ASP A 449 11.36 7.86 -11.72
CA ASP A 449 11.94 8.52 -12.89
C ASP A 449 11.00 9.60 -13.49
N GLU A 450 9.70 9.55 -13.18
CA GLU A 450 8.75 10.63 -13.47
C GLU A 450 9.09 11.94 -12.72
N SER A 451 8.72 13.08 -13.31
CA SER A 451 8.84 14.40 -12.64
C SER A 451 8.09 14.41 -11.30
N ILE A 452 8.65 15.09 -10.30
CA ILE A 452 8.15 15.13 -8.92
C ILE A 452 6.65 15.48 -8.83
N GLU A 453 6.20 16.48 -9.59
CA GLU A 453 4.79 16.93 -9.55
C GLU A 453 3.83 15.91 -10.19
N LYS A 454 4.28 15.11 -11.15
CA LYS A 454 3.43 14.14 -11.86
C LYS A 454 3.43 12.76 -11.21
N SER A 455 4.56 12.34 -10.67
CA SER A 455 4.74 11.01 -10.10
C SER A 455 3.80 10.77 -8.91
N PRO A 456 2.96 9.71 -8.94
CA PRO A 456 2.13 9.34 -7.80
C PRO A 456 2.96 9.08 -6.54
N LEU A 457 4.17 8.54 -6.72
CA LEU A 457 5.04 8.21 -5.61
C LEU A 457 5.69 9.44 -4.98
N TRP A 458 6.22 10.36 -5.79
CA TRP A 458 6.77 11.61 -5.27
C TRP A 458 5.69 12.46 -4.60
N ARG A 459 4.50 12.51 -5.18
CA ARG A 459 3.32 13.11 -4.58
C ARG A 459 3.03 12.46 -3.23
N ALA A 460 2.93 11.13 -3.12
CA ALA A 460 2.63 10.47 -1.86
C ALA A 460 3.71 10.73 -0.78
N LEU A 461 4.98 10.66 -1.14
CA LEU A 461 6.11 10.93 -0.24
C LEU A 461 6.11 12.37 0.32
N ASN A 462 5.60 13.33 -0.46
CA ASN A 462 5.51 14.75 -0.10
C ASN A 462 4.07 15.22 0.15
N LEU A 463 3.19 14.30 0.59
CA LEU A 463 1.81 14.57 0.99
C LEU A 463 0.98 15.30 -0.08
N ASN A 464 1.26 15.04 -1.36
CA ASN A 464 0.62 15.61 -2.55
C ASN A 464 0.38 17.13 -2.44
N HIS A 465 1.28 17.85 -1.77
CA HIS A 465 1.10 19.26 -1.44
C HIS A 465 2.07 20.08 -2.27
N ARG A 466 1.54 20.95 -3.14
CA ARG A 466 2.32 21.68 -4.15
C ARG A 466 3.51 22.43 -3.55
N PRO A 467 3.38 23.20 -2.45
CA PRO A 467 4.54 23.84 -1.82
C PRO A 467 5.66 22.87 -1.39
N LEU A 468 5.31 21.67 -0.89
CA LEU A 468 6.33 20.68 -0.51
C LEU A 468 7.02 20.08 -1.74
N LEU A 469 6.24 19.76 -2.77
CA LEU A 469 6.75 19.23 -4.03
C LEU A 469 7.70 20.22 -4.72
N GLN A 470 7.32 21.51 -4.76
CA GLN A 470 8.15 22.57 -5.32
C GLN A 470 9.45 22.76 -4.54
N ALA A 471 9.39 22.83 -3.20
CA ALA A 471 10.59 22.97 -2.37
C ALA A 471 11.58 21.80 -2.58
N VAL A 472 11.09 20.58 -2.73
CA VAL A 472 11.93 19.40 -3.04
C VAL A 472 12.47 19.45 -4.48
N ASP A 473 11.66 19.87 -5.45
CA ASP A 473 12.07 19.97 -6.85
C ASP A 473 13.13 21.06 -7.08
N GLU A 474 12.99 22.22 -6.43
CA GLU A 474 13.95 23.33 -6.49
C GLU A 474 15.33 22.91 -5.97
N VAL A 475 15.37 22.31 -4.78
CA VAL A 475 16.62 21.83 -4.17
C VAL A 475 17.26 20.71 -4.99
N SER A 476 16.46 19.83 -5.59
CA SER A 476 16.96 18.70 -6.38
C SER A 476 17.34 19.04 -7.82
N SER A 477 16.91 20.19 -8.32
CA SER A 477 17.21 20.68 -9.68
C SER A 477 18.34 21.69 -9.74
N GLY A 478 18.87 22.12 -8.59
CA GLY A 478 19.98 23.08 -8.53
C GLY A 478 21.24 22.58 -9.24
N SER A 479 21.95 23.49 -9.90
CA SER A 479 23.24 23.20 -10.57
C SER A 479 24.44 23.15 -9.62
N GLY A 480 24.26 23.57 -8.36
CA GLY A 480 25.29 23.55 -7.31
C GLY A 480 25.35 22.21 -6.56
N GLU A 481 26.32 22.08 -5.64
CA GLU A 481 26.38 20.93 -4.75
C GLU A 481 25.12 20.87 -3.88
N PRO A 482 24.30 19.80 -3.95
CA PRO A 482 23.04 19.77 -3.22
C PRO A 482 23.26 19.81 -1.70
N PHE A 483 22.52 20.67 -0.98
CA PHE A 483 22.70 20.94 0.46
C PHE A 483 24.08 21.48 0.86
N GLY A 484 24.73 22.20 -0.05
CA GLY A 484 25.93 23.00 0.23
C GLY A 484 25.63 24.28 1.01
N ASN A 485 24.43 24.84 0.88
CA ASN A 485 23.96 25.98 1.68
C ASN A 485 23.11 25.48 2.87
N PRO A 486 23.41 25.87 4.13
CA PRO A 486 22.52 25.62 5.26
C PRO A 486 21.06 26.05 5.05
N ASP A 487 20.82 27.11 4.26
CA ASP A 487 19.48 27.62 3.97
C ASP A 487 18.61 26.61 3.21
N ASP A 488 19.21 25.70 2.44
CA ASP A 488 18.46 24.66 1.72
C ASP A 488 17.65 23.79 2.69
N TRP A 489 18.23 23.44 3.83
CA TRP A 489 17.54 22.68 4.88
C TRP A 489 16.54 23.55 5.64
N ILE A 490 16.90 24.79 5.95
CA ILE A 490 16.02 25.73 6.67
C ILE A 490 14.73 25.92 5.87
N ASN A 491 14.83 26.18 4.57
CA ASN A 491 13.69 26.36 3.68
C ASN A 491 12.78 25.13 3.67
N LEU A 492 13.34 23.92 3.51
CA LEU A 492 12.58 22.67 3.57
C LEU A 492 11.85 22.52 4.92
N PHE A 493 12.52 22.78 6.04
CA PHE A 493 11.93 22.66 7.37
C PHE A 493 10.83 23.70 7.63
N VAL A 494 10.99 24.93 7.13
CA VAL A 494 9.98 25.99 7.25
C VAL A 494 8.73 25.62 6.46
N VAL A 495 8.87 25.21 5.20
CA VAL A 495 7.72 24.81 4.36
C VAL A 495 7.00 23.61 4.96
N TYR A 496 7.74 22.60 5.43
CA TYR A 496 7.14 21.45 6.10
C TYR A 496 6.47 21.79 7.42
N SER A 497 7.09 22.63 8.25
CA SER A 497 6.50 23.06 9.52
C SER A 497 5.19 23.80 9.31
N ALA A 498 5.11 24.65 8.28
CA ALA A 498 3.88 25.34 7.91
C ALA A 498 2.77 24.36 7.46
N ALA A 499 3.12 23.35 6.67
CA ALA A 499 2.19 22.30 6.25
C ALA A 499 1.72 21.42 7.43
N ALA A 500 2.65 20.96 8.26
CA ALA A 500 2.38 20.10 9.41
C ALA A 500 1.53 20.79 10.49
N SER A 501 1.69 22.10 10.70
CA SER A 501 0.83 22.87 11.62
C SER A 501 -0.64 22.81 11.22
N LYS A 502 -0.96 22.95 9.92
CA LYS A 502 -2.34 22.86 9.42
C LYS A 502 -2.96 21.48 9.63
N ILE A 503 -2.19 20.40 9.48
CA ILE A 503 -2.65 19.03 9.79
C ILE A 503 -2.98 18.90 11.28
N ARG A 504 -2.12 19.43 12.17
CA ARG A 504 -2.32 19.37 13.62
C ARG A 504 -3.53 20.16 14.08
N GLU A 505 -3.72 21.38 13.58
CA GLU A 505 -4.89 22.22 13.86
C GLU A 505 -6.17 21.48 13.51
N LEU A 506 -6.20 20.81 12.37
CA LEU A 506 -7.36 20.01 11.97
C LEU A 506 -7.56 18.78 12.88
N GLY A 507 -6.49 18.04 13.18
CA GLY A 507 -6.55 16.90 14.08
C GLY A 507 -7.07 17.27 15.48
N ALA A 508 -6.64 18.42 16.01
CA ALA A 508 -7.13 18.95 17.28
C ALA A 508 -8.61 19.35 17.22
N ALA A 509 -9.06 20.00 16.13
CA ALA A 509 -10.46 20.35 15.93
C ALA A 509 -11.37 19.11 15.84
N ILE A 510 -10.91 18.03 15.21
CA ILE A 510 -11.64 16.75 15.16
C ILE A 510 -11.63 16.03 16.52
N GLY A 511 -10.48 16.01 17.20
CA GLY A 511 -10.31 15.37 18.51
C GLY A 511 -11.15 16.01 19.61
N ALA A 512 -11.28 17.35 19.61
CA ALA A 512 -12.11 18.10 20.56
C ALA A 512 -13.62 17.77 20.44
N LEU A 513 -14.07 17.29 19.28
CA LEU A 513 -15.47 16.93 19.03
C LEU A 513 -15.77 15.45 19.38
N GLY A 514 -14.78 14.65 19.80
CA GLY A 514 -14.97 13.23 20.15
C GLY A 514 -15.31 12.32 18.95
N VAL A 515 -15.05 12.77 17.71
CA VAL A 515 -15.56 12.15 16.49
C VAL A 515 -14.55 11.18 15.87
N LYS A 516 -14.96 9.93 15.66
CA LYS A 516 -14.27 9.01 14.72
C LYS A 516 -14.71 9.34 13.29
N ARG A 517 -14.16 10.39 12.69
CA ARG A 517 -14.31 10.61 11.24
C ARG A 517 -13.41 9.60 10.52
N ASN A 518 -13.83 9.10 9.35
CA ASN A 518 -12.98 8.35 8.41
C ASN A 518 -11.89 9.26 7.79
N ALA A 519 -11.34 10.20 8.57
CA ALA A 519 -10.10 10.85 8.22
C ALA A 519 -9.06 9.75 8.21
N VAL A 520 -8.35 9.60 7.09
CA VAL A 520 -7.06 8.91 7.06
C VAL A 520 -6.32 9.43 8.28
N MET A 521 -6.09 8.55 9.25
CA MET A 521 -5.40 8.90 10.49
C MET A 521 -4.17 9.70 10.08
N SER A 522 -3.99 10.88 10.67
CA SER A 522 -2.87 11.78 10.45
C SER A 522 -1.51 11.17 10.86
N SER A 523 -1.43 9.85 11.01
CA SER A 523 -0.21 9.09 11.12
C SER A 523 0.59 9.27 9.83
N ASP A 524 1.85 9.65 10.02
CA ASP A 524 2.80 9.66 8.94
C ASP A 524 2.84 8.30 8.23
N VAL A 525 2.45 8.27 6.95
CA VAL A 525 2.50 7.05 6.12
C VAL A 525 3.88 6.79 5.54
N LEU A 526 4.85 7.70 5.72
CA LEU A 526 6.19 7.58 5.16
C LEU A 526 6.90 6.26 5.55
N PRO A 527 6.91 5.82 6.83
CA PRO A 527 7.56 4.55 7.18
C PRO A 527 6.97 3.36 6.42
N ALA A 528 5.63 3.32 6.28
CA ALA A 528 4.95 2.26 5.56
C ALA A 528 5.19 2.34 4.05
N LEU A 529 5.22 3.55 3.46
CA LEU A 529 5.60 3.72 2.06
C LEU A 529 7.04 3.23 1.81
N LEU A 530 8.00 3.64 2.65
CA LEU A 530 9.40 3.20 2.52
C LEU A 530 9.54 1.68 2.65
N GLN A 531 8.76 1.06 3.55
CA GLN A 531 8.73 -0.39 3.70
C GLN A 531 8.25 -1.09 2.42
N GLU A 532 7.16 -0.62 1.81
CA GLU A 532 6.63 -1.21 0.56
C GLU A 532 7.57 -1.00 -0.64
N LEU A 533 8.36 0.07 -0.64
CA LEU A 533 9.35 0.34 -1.68
C LEU A 533 10.61 -0.53 -1.56
N GLY A 534 10.78 -1.26 -0.46
CA GLY A 534 11.88 -2.20 -0.25
C GLY A 534 13.26 -1.55 -0.45
N VAL A 535 14.04 -2.08 -1.38
CA VAL A 535 15.42 -1.62 -1.65
C VAL A 535 15.50 -0.41 -2.60
N LEU A 536 14.40 -0.02 -3.25
CA LEU A 536 14.41 1.08 -4.22
C LEU A 536 14.91 2.40 -3.64
N PRO A 537 14.45 2.87 -2.46
CA PRO A 537 14.93 4.13 -1.89
C PRO A 537 16.46 4.12 -1.69
N THR A 538 17.00 3.01 -1.18
CA THR A 538 18.45 2.83 -0.99
C THR A 538 19.21 2.84 -2.32
N ASN A 539 18.66 2.20 -3.35
CA ASN A 539 19.26 2.19 -4.69
C ASN A 539 19.25 3.58 -5.33
N ILE A 540 18.17 4.35 -5.14
CA ILE A 540 18.02 5.72 -5.62
C ILE A 540 19.00 6.66 -4.90
N LEU A 541 19.12 6.54 -3.58
CA LEU A 541 20.11 7.30 -2.80
C LEU A 541 21.55 7.01 -3.26
N ARG A 542 21.85 5.74 -3.55
CA ARG A 542 23.18 5.32 -4.02
C ARG A 542 23.48 5.80 -5.44
N LYS A 543 22.50 5.70 -6.34
CA LYS A 543 22.61 6.20 -7.73
C LYS A 543 22.81 7.72 -7.77
N GLY A 544 22.26 8.45 -6.80
CA GLY A 544 22.36 9.89 -6.72
C GLY A 544 21.51 10.60 -7.78
N GLY A 545 22.02 11.72 -8.31
CA GLY A 545 21.30 12.55 -9.27
C GLY A 545 20.10 13.29 -8.68
N LYS A 546 19.19 13.74 -9.55
CA LYS A 546 17.99 14.50 -9.15
C LYS A 546 17.09 13.68 -8.21
N SER A 547 16.75 12.45 -8.58
CA SER A 547 15.90 11.57 -7.76
C SER A 547 16.55 11.20 -6.41
N GLY A 548 17.86 10.93 -6.38
CA GLY A 548 18.61 10.70 -5.13
C GLY A 548 18.60 11.91 -4.21
N THR A 549 18.81 13.11 -4.78
CA THR A 549 18.76 14.38 -4.05
C THR A 549 17.36 14.69 -3.53
N ALA A 550 16.33 14.49 -4.36
CA ALA A 550 14.93 14.67 -3.99
C ALA A 550 14.52 13.74 -2.85
N LEU A 551 14.91 12.46 -2.91
CA LEU A 551 14.65 11.52 -1.83
C LEU A 551 15.35 11.93 -0.53
N ARG A 552 16.61 12.37 -0.61
CA ARG A 552 17.36 12.90 0.55
C ARG A 552 16.64 14.13 1.15
N ALA A 553 16.17 15.04 0.30
CA ALA A 553 15.40 16.21 0.70
C ALA A 553 14.12 15.82 1.42
N THR A 554 13.32 14.93 0.82
CA THR A 554 12.06 14.45 1.39
C THR A 554 12.29 13.78 2.74
N LEU A 555 13.25 12.84 2.84
CA LEU A 555 13.53 12.14 4.10
C LEU A 555 13.98 13.10 5.20
N GLY A 556 14.85 14.07 4.88
CA GLY A 556 15.32 15.04 5.86
C GLY A 556 14.22 16.00 6.29
N MET A 557 13.47 16.53 5.32
CA MET A 557 12.31 17.41 5.54
C MET A 557 11.27 16.74 6.45
N ARG A 558 10.89 15.49 6.14
CA ARG A 558 9.87 14.74 6.89
C ARG A 558 10.33 14.34 8.29
N SER A 559 11.62 14.03 8.46
CA SER A 559 12.20 13.67 9.77
C SER A 559 12.58 14.88 10.62
N GLY A 560 12.64 16.09 10.05
CA GLY A 560 13.11 17.30 10.73
C GLY A 560 14.63 17.32 10.98
N HIS A 561 15.39 16.47 10.30
CA HIS A 561 16.84 16.35 10.48
C HIS A 561 17.55 16.45 9.13
N SER A 562 18.66 17.18 9.08
CA SER A 562 19.51 17.21 7.89
C SER A 562 20.14 15.84 7.66
N ILE A 563 20.01 15.31 6.44
CA ILE A 563 20.55 13.99 6.08
C ILE A 563 21.82 14.16 5.24
N ARG A 564 22.87 13.41 5.59
CA ARG A 564 24.09 13.26 4.79
C ARG A 564 24.23 11.81 4.35
N VAL A 565 24.54 11.61 3.08
CA VAL A 565 24.83 10.29 2.52
C VAL A 565 26.35 10.16 2.47
N VAL A 566 26.88 9.09 3.05
CA VAL A 566 28.31 8.79 3.07
C VAL A 566 28.49 7.39 2.51
N GLU A 567 29.26 7.27 1.43
CA GLU A 567 29.67 5.98 0.89
C GLU A 567 31.13 5.75 1.26
N VAL A 568 31.40 4.64 1.94
CA VAL A 568 32.75 4.29 2.39
C VAL A 568 33.05 2.86 1.98
N ALA A 569 34.03 2.70 1.09
CA ALA A 569 34.65 1.41 0.76
C ALA A 569 36.06 1.39 1.34
N ALA A 570 36.17 1.29 2.67
CA ALA A 570 37.43 1.48 3.38
C ALA A 570 37.44 0.79 4.75
N THR A 571 38.55 0.89 5.49
CA THR A 571 38.64 0.28 6.82
C THR A 571 37.66 0.95 7.79
N ARG A 572 37.35 0.30 8.91
CA ARG A 572 36.49 0.89 9.96
C ARG A 572 37.03 2.22 10.48
N ARG A 573 38.36 2.41 10.50
CA ARG A 573 39.01 3.69 10.84
C ARG A 573 38.65 4.77 9.82
N ASP A 574 38.74 4.45 8.54
CA ASP A 574 38.41 5.38 7.45
C ASP A 574 36.93 5.76 7.49
N LEU A 575 36.04 4.80 7.84
CA LEU A 575 34.63 5.08 8.09
C LEU A 575 34.44 6.07 9.24
N TYR A 576 35.07 5.84 10.40
CA TYR A 576 34.98 6.76 11.52
C TYR A 576 35.57 8.14 11.21
N GLN A 577 36.70 8.20 10.51
CA GLN A 577 37.29 9.48 10.08
C GLN A 577 36.36 10.21 9.11
N THR A 578 35.80 9.52 8.12
CA THR A 578 34.86 10.11 7.17
C THR A 578 33.60 10.62 7.88
N ILE A 579 33.03 9.85 8.81
CA ILE A 579 31.88 10.28 9.62
C ILE A 579 32.27 11.51 10.47
N LEU A 580 33.42 11.48 11.13
CA LEU A 580 33.90 12.58 11.96
C LEU A 580 34.13 13.85 11.14
N GLU A 581 34.75 13.74 9.97
CA GLU A 581 34.95 14.85 9.03
C GLU A 581 33.62 15.44 8.56
N VAL A 582 32.64 14.60 8.23
CA VAL A 582 31.30 15.05 7.85
C VAL A 582 30.60 15.78 9.01
N ILE A 583 30.72 15.27 10.24
CA ILE A 583 30.19 15.91 11.44
C ILE A 583 30.89 17.26 11.68
N LEU A 584 32.22 17.31 11.63
CA LEU A 584 33.01 18.53 11.86
C LEU A 584 32.70 19.59 10.78
N LYS A 585 32.62 19.20 9.50
CA LYS A 585 32.20 20.11 8.42
C LYS A 585 30.80 20.66 8.62
N SER A 586 29.88 19.88 9.20
CA SER A 586 28.51 20.33 9.50
C SER A 586 28.42 21.31 10.68
N GLN A 587 29.43 21.31 11.56
CA GLN A 587 29.53 22.24 12.70
C GLN A 587 30.30 23.51 12.33
N ALA A 588 31.22 23.43 11.37
CA ALA A 588 31.93 24.59 10.82
C ALA A 588 30.95 25.52 10.08
N GLY A 589 30.44 26.55 10.76
CA GLY A 589 29.47 27.51 10.20
C GLY A 589 28.21 27.72 11.05
N ARG A 590 28.02 26.96 12.12
CA ARG A 590 27.03 27.27 13.17
C ARG A 590 27.70 28.13 14.25
N GLY A 591 27.85 29.42 13.96
CA GLY A 591 28.22 30.44 14.93
C GLY A 591 27.02 30.89 15.76
#